data_AF-A0A352KIU6-F1
#
_entry.id   AF-A0A352KIU6-F1
#
_cell.length_a   1.000
_cell.length_b   1.000
_cell.length_c   1.000
_cell.angle_alpha   90.00
_cell.angle_beta   90.00
_cell.angle_gamma   90.00
#
_symmetry.space_group_name_H-M   'P 1'
#
loop_
_entity.id
_entity.type
_entity.pdbx_description
1 polymer ?
#
loop_
_entity_poly.entity_id
_entity_poly.type
_entity_poly.pdbx_seq_one_letter_code
_entity_poly.pdbx_strand_id
1 'polypeptide(L)' 'MDFHSLTALSPLDGRYQHKVASLSAYFSELALIQARTEVEIEWFLLLSQTDSFSALP' A
#
# COMPACT_ATOMS: atom_id res chain seq x y z
N MET A 1 21.84 0.89 7.69
CA MET A 1 21.78 -0.45 8.31
C MET A 1 20.82 -1.27 7.49
N ASP A 2 21.27 -2.40 6.96
CA ASP A 2 20.44 -3.24 6.11
C ASP A 2 19.45 -4.05 6.96
N PHE A 3 18.21 -4.16 6.52
CA PHE A 3 17.17 -4.90 7.22
C PHE A 3 17.45 -6.42 7.15
N HIS A 4 17.47 -7.07 8.31
CA HIS A 4 17.65 -8.52 8.42
C HIS A 4 16.63 -9.11 9.40
N SER A 5 16.15 -10.33 9.11
CA SER A 5 15.17 -11.04 9.96
C SER A 5 15.62 -11.17 11.42
N LEU A 6 16.93 -11.31 11.69
CA LEU A 6 17.49 -11.43 13.04
C LEU A 6 17.55 -10.10 13.81
N THR A 7 17.53 -8.96 13.11
CA THR A 7 17.56 -7.61 13.72
C THR A 7 16.21 -6.91 13.65
N ALA A 8 15.18 -7.57 13.11
CA ALA A 8 13.81 -7.06 13.10
C ALA A 8 13.31 -6.82 14.53
N LEU A 9 12.76 -5.62 14.79
CA LEU A 9 12.26 -5.23 16.11
C LEU A 9 11.03 -6.07 16.51
N SER A 10 10.11 -6.25 15.57
CA SER A 10 8.93 -7.10 15.73
C SER A 10 9.26 -8.53 15.29
N PRO A 11 8.84 -9.57 16.05
CA PRO A 11 9.02 -10.94 15.62
C PRO A 11 8.14 -11.30 14.41
N LEU A 12 7.10 -10.52 14.09
CA LEU A 12 6.28 -10.73 12.90
C LEU A 12 7.07 -10.50 11.61
N ASP A 13 7.97 -9.52 11.61
CA ASP A 13 8.83 -9.19 10.47
C ASP A 13 10.16 -9.98 10.47
N GLY A 14 10.35 -10.83 11.49
CA GLY A 14 11.54 -11.65 11.70
C GLY A 14 11.20 -13.12 11.89
N ARG A 15 11.27 -13.61 13.14
CA ARG A 15 11.06 -15.02 13.53
C ARG A 15 9.81 -15.67 12.90
N TYR A 16 8.72 -14.93 12.79
CA TYR A 16 7.42 -15.41 12.33
C TYR A 16 7.04 -14.92 10.92
N GLN A 17 7.97 -14.29 10.20
CA GLN A 17 7.72 -13.75 8.85
C GLN A 17 7.09 -14.78 7.91
N HIS A 18 7.58 -16.02 7.92
CA HIS A 18 7.03 -17.12 7.10
C HIS A 18 5.57 -17.47 7.44
N LYS A 19 5.09 -17.19 8.65
CA LYS A 19 3.69 -17.44 9.07
C LYS A 19 2.73 -16.36 8.59
N VAL A 20 3.24 -15.16 8.30
CA VAL A 20 2.45 -13.98 7.92
C VAL A 20 2.86 -13.41 6.56
N ALA A 21 3.64 -14.15 5.77
CA ALA A 21 4.23 -13.65 4.53
C ALA A 21 3.18 -13.08 3.56
N SER A 22 2.01 -13.73 3.45
CA SER A 22 0.89 -13.26 2.61
C SER A 22 0.29 -11.93 3.06
N LEU A 23 0.40 -11.58 4.35
CA LEU A 23 -0.15 -10.34 4.90
C LEU A 23 0.66 -9.11 4.47
N SER A 24 1.94 -9.27 4.13
CA SER A 24 2.80 -8.17 3.69
C SER A 24 2.29 -7.48 2.42
N ALA A 25 1.58 -8.22 1.56
CA ALA A 25 0.93 -7.68 0.36
C ALA A 25 -0.25 -6.74 0.66
N TYR A 26 -0.71 -6.66 1.91
CA TYR A 26 -1.88 -5.86 2.30
C TYR A 26 -1.58 -4.87 3.45
N PHE A 27 -0.70 -5.24 4.37
CA PHE A 27 -0.48 -4.48 5.62
C PHE A 27 0.93 -3.91 5.77
N SER A 28 1.74 -3.95 4.71
CA SER A 28 3.01 -3.23 4.67
C SER A 28 2.80 -1.77 4.26
N GLU A 29 3.79 -0.92 4.51
CA GLU A 29 3.79 0.45 3.97
C GLU A 29 3.74 0.46 2.44
N LEU A 30 4.41 -0.49 1.78
CA LEU A 30 4.32 -0.68 0.33
C LEU A 30 2.87 -0.93 -0.11
N ALA A 31 2.18 -1.86 0.54
CA ALA A 31 0.79 -2.19 0.23
C ALA A 31 -0.15 -1.00 0.49
N LEU A 32 0.09 -0.25 1.58
CA LEU A 32 -0.65 0.97 1.88
C LEU A 32 -0.48 2.02 0.77
N ILE A 33 0.75 2.23 0.29
CA ILE A 33 1.02 3.19 -0.79
C ILE A 33 0.37 2.72 -2.09
N GLN A 34 0.45 1.43 -2.43
CA GLN A 34 -0.23 0.86 -3.60
C GLN A 34 -1.75 1.09 -3.55
N ALA A 35 -2.39 0.74 -2.44
CA ALA A 35 -3.83 0.92 -2.26
C ALA A 35 -4.23 2.41 -2.31
N ARG A 36 -3.41 3.30 -1.75
CA ARG A 36 -3.62 4.76 -1.86
C ARG A 36 -3.56 5.23 -3.31
N THR A 37 -2.53 4.82 -4.05
CA THR A 37 -2.40 5.19 -5.46
C THR A 37 -3.57 4.70 -6.29
N GLU A 38 -4.05 3.48 -6.05
CA GLU A 38 -5.23 2.94 -6.73
C GLU A 38 -6.47 3.79 -6.44
N VAL A 39 -6.75 4.10 -5.17
CA VAL A 39 -7.90 4.95 -4.80
C VAL A 39 -7.81 6.36 -5.39
N GLU A 40 -6.63 6.98 -5.38
CA GLU A 40 -6.44 8.33 -5.95
C GLU A 40 -6.68 8.36 -7.47
N ILE A 41 -6.22 7.31 -8.18
CA ILE A 41 -6.46 7.18 -9.63
C ILE A 41 -7.95 6.98 -9.90
N GLU A 42 -8.60 6.05 -9.21
CA GLU A 42 -10.04 5.78 -9.39
C GLU A 42 -10.87 7.02 -9.04
N TRP A 43 -10.50 7.73 -7.98
CA TRP A 43 -11.13 8.99 -7.60
C TRP A 43 -10.98 10.06 -8.68
N PHE A 44 -9.77 10.22 -9.22
CA PHE A 44 -9.52 11.16 -10.31
C PHE A 44 -10.34 10.82 -11.57
N LEU A 45 -10.39 9.55 -11.95
CA LEU A 45 -11.19 9.08 -13.09
C LEU A 45 -12.69 9.29 -12.87
N LEU A 46 -13.19 9.11 -11.64
CA LEU A 46 -14.59 9.37 -11.32
C LEU A 46 -14.91 10.87 -11.42
N LEU A 47 -14.02 11.72 -10.93
CA LEU A 47 -14.19 13.17 -11.03
C LEU A 47 -14.16 13.65 -12.48
N SER A 48 -13.28 13.12 -13.33
CA SER A 48 -13.20 13.51 -14.74
C SER A 48 -14.44 13.11 -15.55
N GLN A 49 -15.17 12.08 -15.11
CA GLN A 49 -16.44 11.67 -15.72
C GLN A 49 -17.63 12.52 -15.28
N THR A 50 -17.44 13.48 -14.36
CA THR A 50 -18.51 14.32 -13.84
C THR A 50 -18.53 15.68 -14.54
N ASP A 51 -19.67 16.07 -15.11
CA ASP A 51 -19.84 17.37 -15.82
C ASP A 51 -19.65 18.61 -14.93
N SER A 52 -19.53 18.42 -13.61
CA SER A 52 -19.38 19.50 -12.63
C SER A 52 -17.96 20.08 -12.56
N PHE A 53 -16.96 19.42 -13.17
CA PHE A 53 -15.56 19.86 -13.13
C PHE A 53 -14.96 20.04 -14.52
N SER A 54 -15.26 21.18 -15.16
CA SER A 54 -14.77 21.53 -16.50
C SER A 54 -13.25 21.74 -16.61
N ALA A 55 -12.53 21.74 -15.49
CA ALA A 55 -11.06 21.87 -15.47
C ALA A 55 -10.34 20.52 -15.57
N LEU A 56 -11.08 19.40 -15.45
CA LEU A 56 -10.56 18.06 -15.62
C LEU A 56 -10.76 17.63 -17.09
N PRO A 57 -9.82 16.83 -17.64
CA PRO A 57 -9.85 16.37 -19.04
C PRO A 57 -10.98 15.38 -19.32
#